data_AF-A0A2D7CRM8-F1
#
_entry.id   AF-A0A2D7CRM8-F1
#
_cell.length_a   1.000
_cell.length_b   1.000
_cell.length_c   1.000
_cell.angle_alpha   90.00
_cell.angle_beta   90.00
_cell.angle_gamma   90.00
#
_symmetry.space_group_name_H-M   'P 1'
#
loop_
_entity.id
_entity.type
_entity.pdbx_description
1 polymer ?
#
loop_
_entity_poly.entity_id
_entity_poly.type
_entity_poly.pdbx_seq_one_letter_code
_entity_poly.pdbx_strand_id
1 'polypeptide(L)'
;MDTYLPTVELSFFSILSYALILTTVSLVFFHMTKFKSIELPHMYAAIFSITLITISVLYIGIALFQYYQRIQYIFDKNEEDKDQESYEKTYFTLYVVIGVILTFFQLLVCLVMIRSTKV
;
A
#
# COMPACT_ATOMS: atom_id res chain seq x y z
N MET A 1 17.12 3.80 24.28
CA MET A 1 17.31 3.78 22.81
C MET A 1 15.92 3.55 22.22
N ASP A 2 15.02 4.52 22.47
CA ASP A 2 13.56 4.33 22.44
C ASP A 2 12.90 5.12 21.30
N THR A 3 13.71 5.78 20.48
CA THR A 3 13.27 6.62 19.36
C THR A 3 12.90 5.85 18.09
N TYR A 4 13.08 4.52 18.06
CA TYR A 4 12.76 3.68 16.90
C TYR A 4 11.31 3.19 16.85
N LEU A 5 10.58 3.19 17.96
CA LEU A 5 9.22 2.63 18.04
C LEU A 5 8.13 3.48 17.36
N PRO A 6 8.04 4.81 17.57
CA PRO A 6 7.01 5.62 16.91
C PRO A 6 7.27 5.84 15.41
N THR A 7 8.50 5.61 14.92
CA THR A 7 8.88 5.96 13.54
C THR A 7 8.41 4.93 12.52
N VAL A 8 8.35 3.64 12.85
CA VAL A 8 7.90 2.58 11.93
C VAL A 8 6.40 2.59 11.69
N GLU A 9 5.60 2.83 12.72
CA GLU A 9 4.13 2.95 12.58
C GLU A 9 3.76 4.22 11.83
N LEU A 10 4.45 5.33 12.12
CA LEU A 10 4.29 6.59 11.37
C LEU A 10 4.72 6.42 9.91
N SER A 11 5.80 5.68 9.65
CA SER A 11 6.27 5.38 8.30
C SER A 11 5.27 4.50 7.54
N PHE A 12 4.73 3.46 8.19
CA PHE A 12 3.71 2.60 7.62
C PHE A 12 2.44 3.39 7.29
N PHE A 13 1.96 4.21 8.23
CA PHE A 13 0.78 5.05 8.01
C PHE A 13 0.98 6.09 6.90
N SER A 14 2.18 6.66 6.83
CA SER A 14 2.56 7.59 5.75
C SER A 14 2.54 6.89 4.41
N ILE A 15 3.18 5.72 4.29
CA ILE A 15 3.22 4.93 3.06
C ILE A 15 1.82 4.51 2.63
N LEU A 16 0.98 4.09 3.57
CA LEU A 16 -0.41 3.71 3.30
C LEU A 16 -1.24 4.92 2.81
N SER A 17 -1.04 6.08 3.42
CA SER A 17 -1.68 7.33 3.00
C SER A 17 -1.24 7.74 1.58
N TYR A 18 0.06 7.65 1.28
CA TYR A 18 0.58 7.87 -0.08
C TYR A 18 0.00 6.88 -1.08
N ALA A 19 -0.08 5.60 -0.72
CA ALA A 19 -0.66 4.55 -1.56
C ALA A 19 -2.12 4.86 -1.90
N LEU A 20 -2.91 5.31 -0.93
CA LEU A 20 -4.30 5.75 -1.11
C LEU A 20 -4.42 6.99 -2.02
N ILE A 21 -3.57 7.98 -1.82
CA ILE A 21 -3.54 9.20 -2.64
C ILE A 21 -3.21 8.83 -4.09
N LEU A 22 -2.16 8.04 -4.31
CA LEU A 22 -1.75 7.61 -5.66
C LEU A 22 -2.85 6.79 -6.34
N THR A 23 -3.52 5.91 -5.59
CA THR A 23 -4.65 5.13 -6.12
C THR A 23 -5.82 6.04 -6.52
N THR A 24 -6.18 6.99 -5.66
CA THR A 24 -7.25 7.97 -5.92
C THR A 24 -6.92 8.84 -7.14
N VAL A 25 -5.71 9.38 -7.21
CA VAL A 25 -5.25 10.19 -8.36
C VAL A 25 -5.29 9.37 -9.65
N SER A 26 -4.84 8.11 -9.61
CA SER A 26 -4.89 7.19 -10.76
C SER A 26 -6.32 6.95 -11.25
N LEU A 27 -7.27 6.82 -10.31
CA LEU A 27 -8.69 6.60 -10.60
C LEU A 27 -9.34 7.85 -11.18
N VAL A 28 -9.09 9.02 -10.58
CA VAL A 28 -9.61 10.32 -11.02
C VAL A 28 -9.09 10.65 -12.41
N PHE A 29 -7.79 10.44 -12.67
CA PHE A 29 -7.20 10.67 -13.98
C PHE A 29 -7.87 9.82 -15.05
N PHE A 30 -8.02 8.52 -14.79
CA PHE A 30 -8.70 7.60 -15.70
C PHE A 30 -10.17 7.96 -15.95
N HIS A 31 -10.90 8.36 -14.89
CA HIS A 31 -12.26 8.83 -15.01
C HIS A 31 -12.34 10.08 -15.89
N MET A 32 -11.47 11.07 -15.69
CA MET A 32 -11.43 12.29 -16.49
C MET A 32 -11.09 12.02 -17.96
N THR A 33 -10.18 11.08 -18.24
CA THR A 33 -9.90 10.65 -19.62
C THR A 33 -11.12 9.98 -20.24
N LYS A 34 -11.82 9.10 -19.50
CA LYS A 34 -13.03 8.40 -19.99
C LYS A 34 -14.15 9.34 -20.39
N PHE A 35 -14.40 10.40 -19.61
CA PHE A 35 -15.43 11.40 -19.88
C PHE A 35 -14.99 12.51 -20.85
N LYS A 36 -13.88 12.31 -21.58
CA LYS A 36 -13.30 13.26 -22.55
C LYS A 36 -12.97 14.65 -21.98
N SER A 37 -12.80 14.78 -20.66
CA SER A 37 -12.36 16.05 -20.07
C SER A 37 -10.87 16.33 -20.36
N ILE A 38 -10.13 15.31 -20.80
CA ILE A 38 -8.72 15.37 -21.18
C ILE A 38 -8.57 14.63 -22.52
N GLU A 39 -7.99 15.29 -23.52
CA GLU A 39 -7.70 14.74 -24.85
C GLU A 39 -6.47 13.80 -24.83
N LEU A 40 -6.50 12.78 -23.97
CA LEU A 40 -5.43 11.79 -23.90
C LEU A 40 -5.96 10.44 -24.41
N PRO A 41 -5.22 9.71 -25.27
CA PRO A 41 -5.67 8.40 -25.71
C PRO A 41 -5.82 7.45 -24.51
N HIS A 42 -6.97 6.77 -24.41
CA HIS A 42 -7.32 5.92 -23.26
C HIS A 42 -6.24 4.90 -22.90
N MET A 43 -5.46 4.44 -23.88
CA MET A 43 -4.34 3.51 -23.68
C MET A 43 -3.23 4.11 -22.81
N TYR A 44 -2.84 5.37 -23.04
CA TYR A 44 -1.79 6.02 -22.26
C TYR A 44 -2.26 6.32 -20.83
N ALA A 45 -3.53 6.70 -20.66
CA ALA A 45 -4.10 6.89 -19.33
C ALA A 45 -4.15 5.59 -18.52
N ALA A 46 -4.52 4.47 -19.17
CA ALA A 46 -4.47 3.15 -18.54
C ALA A 46 -3.04 2.76 -18.12
N ILE A 47 -2.05 2.92 -19.00
CA ILE A 47 -0.64 2.61 -18.68
C ILE A 47 -0.15 3.44 -17.50
N PHE A 48 -0.45 4.73 -17.46
CA PHE A 48 -0.03 5.63 -16.39
C PHE A 48 -0.65 5.21 -15.04
N SER A 49 -1.96 4.95 -15.01
CA SER A 49 -2.64 4.49 -13.80
C SER A 49 -2.16 3.12 -13.32
N ILE A 50 -1.90 2.17 -14.24
CA ILE A 50 -1.35 0.85 -13.89
C ILE A 50 0.05 1.00 -13.29
N THR A 51 0.88 1.89 -13.84
CA THR A 51 2.24 2.16 -13.34
C THR A 51 2.19 2.74 -11.93
N LEU A 52 1.31 3.72 -11.68
CA LEU A 52 1.09 4.30 -10.36
C LEU A 52 0.61 3.28 -9.34
N ILE A 53 -0.33 2.41 -9.72
CA ILE A 53 -0.81 1.32 -8.88
C ILE A 53 0.32 0.34 -8.58
N THR A 54 1.14 -0.01 -9.56
CA THR A 54 2.28 -0.93 -9.39
C THR A 54 3.30 -0.36 -8.40
N ILE A 55 3.64 0.92 -8.54
CA ILE A 55 4.53 1.63 -7.60
C ILE A 55 3.93 1.61 -6.19
N SER A 56 2.62 1.86 -6.07
CA SER A 56 1.89 1.83 -4.80
C SER A 56 2.00 0.46 -4.10
N VAL A 57 1.81 -0.64 -4.83
CA VAL A 57 1.95 -2.00 -4.29
C VAL A 57 3.39 -2.28 -3.83
N LEU A 58 4.40 -1.83 -4.59
CA LEU A 58 5.81 -1.98 -4.19
C LEU A 58 6.11 -1.25 -2.89
N TYR A 59 5.59 -0.03 -2.71
CA TYR A 59 5.75 0.71 -1.46
C TYR A 59 5.11 0.00 -0.26
N ILE A 60 3.92 -0.57 -0.43
CA ILE A 60 3.27 -1.39 0.62
C ILE A 60 4.17 -2.58 0.98
N GLY A 61 4.76 -3.25 -0.01
CA GLY A 61 5.70 -4.35 0.21
C GLY A 61 6.93 -3.93 1.02
N ILE A 62 7.54 -2.78 0.69
CA ILE A 62 8.69 -2.24 1.44
C ILE A 62 8.29 -1.93 2.89
N ALA A 63 7.10 -1.34 3.10
CA ALA A 63 6.61 -1.02 4.44
C ALA A 63 6.40 -2.28 5.28
N LEU A 64 5.81 -3.34 4.70
CA LEU A 64 5.64 -4.63 5.37
C LEU A 64 6.98 -5.29 5.69
N PHE A 65 7.96 -5.19 4.78
CA PHE A 65 9.30 -5.73 5.00
C PHE A 65 10.02 -5.05 6.17
N GLN A 66 9.96 -3.72 6.27
CA GLN A 66 10.50 -2.98 7.41
C GLN A 66 9.83 -3.39 8.72
N TYR A 67 8.51 -3.60 8.70
CA TYR A 67 7.76 -4.05 9.87
C TYR A 67 8.14 -5.48 10.29
N TYR A 68 8.39 -6.37 9.31
CA TYR A 68 8.89 -7.72 9.58
C TYR A 68 10.26 -7.72 10.26
N GLN A 69 11.19 -6.87 9.79
CA GLN A 69 12.50 -6.70 10.42
C GLN A 69 12.39 -6.20 11.87
N ARG A 70 11.44 -5.30 12.17
CA ARG A 70 11.18 -4.84 13.55
C ARG A 70 10.78 -6.00 14.45
N ILE A 71 9.86 -6.86 14.00
CA ILE A 71 9.39 -8.00 14.82
C ILE A 71 10.53 -8.96 15.08
N GLN A 72 11.32 -9.30 14.06
CA GLN A 72 12.48 -10.16 14.26
C GLN A 72 13.45 -9.55 15.28
N TYR A 73 13.70 -8.24 15.22
CA TYR A 73 14.55 -7.55 16.20
C TYR A 73 13.99 -7.59 17.62
N ILE A 74 12.68 -7.42 17.79
CA ILE A 74 12.02 -7.52 19.12
C ILE A 74 12.07 -8.95 19.64
N PHE A 75 11.84 -9.94 18.76
CA PHE A 75 11.87 -11.36 19.09
C PHE A 75 13.25 -11.82 19.55
N ASP A 76 14.31 -11.31 18.93
CA ASP A 76 15.71 -11.66 19.25
C ASP A 76 16.21 -10.95 20.53
N LYS A 77 15.53 -9.89 20.98
CA LYS A 77 15.98 -9.04 22.09
C LYS A 77 15.21 -9.23 23.40
N ASN A 78 13.96 -9.68 23.35
CA ASN A 78 13.08 -9.79 24.51
C ASN A 78 12.50 -11.21 24.64
N GLU A 79 13.29 -12.16 25.16
CA GLU A 79 12.76 -13.48 25.58
C GLU A 79 11.92 -13.39 26.88
N GLU A 80 12.04 -12.30 27.65
CA GLU A 80 11.47 -12.21 29.00
C GLU A 80 10.06 -11.60 29.09
N ASP A 81 9.58 -10.89 28.06
CA ASP A 81 8.30 -10.15 28.11
C ASP A 81 7.27 -10.68 27.08
N LYS A 82 6.64 -11.81 27.44
CA LYS A 82 5.66 -12.53 26.59
C LYS A 82 4.42 -11.70 26.25
N ASP A 83 4.02 -10.78 27.12
CA ASP A 83 2.85 -9.93 26.89
C ASP A 83 3.13 -8.92 25.77
N GLN A 84 4.30 -8.29 25.77
CA GLN A 84 4.69 -7.34 24.73
C GLN A 84 4.86 -8.00 23.36
N GLU A 85 5.36 -9.24 23.32
CA GLU A 85 5.45 -10.04 22.10
C GLU A 85 4.07 -10.30 21.47
N SER A 86 3.07 -10.61 22.30
CA SER A 86 1.70 -10.90 21.85
C SER A 86 1.02 -9.67 21.21
N TYR A 87 1.23 -8.48 21.79
CA TYR A 87 0.70 -7.23 21.22
C TYR A 87 1.35 -6.90 19.87
N GLU A 88 2.69 -6.95 19.77
CA GLU A 88 3.41 -6.64 18.52
C GLU A 88 3.04 -7.59 17.36
N LYS A 89 2.86 -8.89 17.64
CA LYS A 89 2.36 -9.87 16.66
C LYS A 89 0.94 -9.55 16.19
N THR A 90 0.08 -9.09 17.09
CA THR A 90 -1.29 -8.70 16.77
C THR A 90 -1.31 -7.49 15.85
N TYR A 91 -0.52 -6.45 16.18
CA TYR A 91 -0.41 -5.26 15.33
C TYR A 91 0.15 -5.58 13.95
N PHE A 92 1.20 -6.40 13.87
CA PHE A 92 1.71 -6.86 12.58
C PHE A 92 0.66 -7.56 11.73
N THR A 93 -0.08 -8.48 12.34
CA THR A 93 -1.14 -9.21 11.64
C THR A 93 -2.18 -8.24 11.10
N LEU A 94 -2.58 -7.24 11.89
CA LEU A 94 -3.50 -6.18 11.43
C LEU A 94 -2.92 -5.39 10.25
N TYR A 95 -1.65 -4.97 10.31
CA TYR A 95 -1.02 -4.22 9.22
C TYR A 95 -0.88 -5.04 7.94
N VAL A 96 -0.53 -6.33 8.05
CA VAL A 96 -0.49 -7.27 6.91
C VAL A 96 -1.88 -7.41 6.31
N VAL A 97 -2.92 -7.64 7.13
CA VAL A 97 -4.30 -7.78 6.65
C VAL A 97 -4.77 -6.52 5.92
N ILE A 98 -4.51 -5.33 6.48
CA ILE A 98 -4.86 -4.06 5.85
C ILE A 98 -4.10 -3.89 4.52
N GLY A 99 -2.79 -4.17 4.50
CA GLY A 99 -1.97 -4.08 3.30
C GLY A 99 -2.43 -5.04 2.19
N VAL A 100 -2.84 -6.26 2.54
CA VAL A 100 -3.38 -7.25 1.61
C VAL A 100 -4.73 -6.80 1.05
N ILE A 101 -5.64 -6.29 1.90
CA ILE A 101 -6.94 -5.77 1.46
C ILE A 101 -6.75 -4.59 0.48
N LEU A 102 -5.86 -3.66 0.79
CA LEU A 102 -5.54 -2.53 -0.08
C LEU A 102 -4.96 -2.97 -1.42
N THR A 103 -4.01 -3.90 -1.39
CA THR A 103 -3.40 -4.47 -2.60
C THR A 103 -4.46 -5.16 -3.45
N PHE A 104 -5.36 -5.93 -2.84
CA PHE A 104 -6.47 -6.58 -3.54
C PHE A 104 -7.39 -5.55 -4.21
N PHE A 105 -7.75 -4.47 -3.51
CA PHE A 105 -8.57 -3.39 -4.07
C PHE A 105 -7.87 -2.69 -5.25
N GLN A 106 -6.57 -2.42 -5.12
CA GLN A 106 -5.74 -1.84 -6.18
C GLN A 106 -5.67 -2.74 -7.43
N LEU A 107 -5.54 -4.05 -7.27
CA LEU A 107 -5.59 -5.01 -8.37
C LEU A 107 -6.97 -5.03 -9.04
N LEU A 108 -8.05 -4.94 -8.25
CA LEU A 108 -9.41 -4.88 -8.77
C LEU A 108 -9.61 -3.62 -9.63
N VAL A 109 -9.14 -2.46 -9.17
CA VAL A 109 -9.12 -1.21 -9.95
C VAL A 109 -8.35 -1.38 -11.25
N CYS A 110 -7.16 -1.98 -11.19
CA CYS A 110 -6.34 -2.26 -12.38
C CYS A 110 -7.08 -3.15 -13.39
N LEU A 111 -7.80 -4.18 -12.94
CA LEU A 111 -8.62 -5.04 -13.79
C LEU A 111 -9.79 -4.27 -14.43
N VAL A 112 -10.47 -3.40 -13.68
CA VAL A 112 -11.54 -2.55 -14.21
C VAL A 112 -11.01 -1.62 -15.30
N MET A 113 -9.83 -1.03 -15.10
CA MET A 113 -9.18 -0.16 -16.08
C MET A 113 -8.89 -0.91 -17.38
N ILE A 114 -8.23 -2.07 -17.31
CA ILE A 114 -7.91 -2.90 -18.48
C ILE A 114 -9.18 -3.29 -19.24
N ARG A 115 -10.23 -3.69 -18.53
CA ARG A 115 -11.52 -4.04 -19.16
C ARG A 115 -12.14 -2.84 -19.86
N SER A 116 -12.09 -1.66 -19.25
CA SER A 116 -12.66 -0.44 -19.82
C SER A 116 -11.83 0.17 -20.96
N THR A 117 -10.59 -0.25 -21.18
CA THR A 117 -9.77 0.16 -22.36
C THR A 117 -9.99 -0.74 -23.57
N LYS A 118 -10.49 -1.97 -23.38
CA LYS A 118 -10.80 -2.92 -24.46
C LYS A 118 -12.19 -2.73 -25.09
N VAL A 119 -13.06 -1.95 -24.45
CA VAL A 119 -14.39 -1.55 -24.96
C VAL A 119 -14.23 -0.23 -25.71
#